data_AF-G2PRM6-F1
#
_entry.id   AF-G2PRM6-F1
#
_cell.length_a   1.000
_cell.length_b   1.000
_cell.length_c   1.000
_cell.angle_alpha   90.00
_cell.angle_beta   90.00
_cell.angle_gamma   90.00
#
_symmetry.space_group_name_H-M   'P 1'
#
loop_
_entity.id
_entity.type
_entity.pdbx_description
1 polymer ?
#
loop_
_entity_poly.entity_id
_entity_poly.type
_entity_poly.pdbx_seq_one_letter_code
_entity_poly.pdbx_strand_id
1 'polypeptide(L)'
;MTPQRTFSFYFILFTLFTSCKSKPDQSKESVGTSKTIEHVKPSKAPSEAPKGMVWIPGGEFNQGAVPNDNMAMSHEKPAHKVYVDGFFMDIHEVTNAQFAKFIEETGYVTMAEREIDWEEMKKQLPEGTQKPHDSILQPGSLVFKKTKSSVPNLYDYSQWWEWKIGASWKHPNGPDSNIDGKEDHPVVHIAFEDAQAYCKWAGRRLPTEAEWEFAARAQKTDSKFFWGDDIDQLSSHANSWEGEFPVKNTMQDGFERRAPIMSYPKNDFGLYDMAGNVWEWTSDWYNTNYYQKLASNGEVAQNPKGAASAFNSNNPYAKERVIKGGSFLCSASYCASYRISARMATSPDSGMEHLGFRTVHSANMP
;
A
#
# COMPACT_ATOMS: atom_id res chain seq x y z
N MET A 1 -50.47 -3.11 36.18
CA MET A 1 -50.70 -2.75 37.60
C MET A 1 -49.39 -2.92 38.36
N THR A 2 -48.70 -1.82 38.60
CA THR A 2 -47.62 -1.68 39.61
C THR A 2 -48.23 -1.76 41.02
N PRO A 3 -47.50 -2.22 42.05
CA PRO A 3 -46.56 -1.36 42.80
C PRO A 3 -45.28 -2.08 43.27
N GLN A 4 -44.08 -1.50 43.16
CA GLN A 4 -43.44 -0.52 44.05
C GLN A 4 -43.19 -1.02 45.49
N ARG A 5 -41.93 -1.38 45.80
CA ARG A 5 -41.37 -1.33 47.15
C ARG A 5 -39.97 -0.71 47.11
N THR A 6 -39.82 0.29 47.96
CA THR A 6 -38.70 1.19 48.19
C THR A 6 -37.56 0.51 48.96
N PHE A 7 -36.32 0.80 48.59
CA PHE A 7 -35.12 0.49 49.37
C PHE A 7 -34.52 1.79 49.91
N SER A 8 -34.24 1.80 51.20
CA SER A 8 -33.35 2.75 51.88
C SER A 8 -32.93 2.04 53.15
N PHE A 9 -31.63 1.84 53.41
CA PHE A 9 -31.12 2.01 54.78
C PHE A 9 -29.57 2.18 54.78
N TYR A 10 -29.14 3.39 55.15
CA TYR A 10 -28.06 3.79 56.06
C TYR A 10 -26.59 3.35 55.87
N PHE A 11 -25.76 4.41 55.78
CA PHE A 11 -24.35 4.52 56.13
C PHE A 11 -24.10 4.16 57.61
N ILE A 12 -23.10 3.29 57.89
CA ILE A 12 -22.42 3.28 59.20
C ILE A 12 -20.90 3.18 58.98
N LEU A 13 -20.26 4.20 59.52
CA LEU A 13 -18.83 4.45 59.64
C LEU A 13 -18.27 3.62 60.81
N PHE A 14 -17.14 2.93 60.64
CA PHE A 14 -16.33 2.45 61.76
C PHE A 14 -14.85 2.76 61.53
N THR A 15 -14.34 3.67 62.35
CA THR A 15 -12.93 3.99 62.54
C THR A 15 -12.38 3.26 63.77
N LEU A 16 -11.04 3.21 63.86
CA LEU A 16 -10.15 2.89 65.00
C LEU A 16 -9.58 1.45 64.95
N PHE A 17 -8.31 1.14 65.25
CA PHE A 17 -7.20 1.82 65.92
C PHE A 17 -5.84 1.37 65.32
N THR A 18 -4.84 2.21 65.51
CA THR A 18 -3.41 2.03 65.23
C THR A 18 -2.72 0.92 66.04
N SER A 19 -1.76 0.21 65.46
CA SER A 19 -0.59 -0.30 66.19
C SER A 19 0.63 -0.46 65.27
N CYS A 20 1.79 -0.09 65.78
CA CYS A 20 3.06 0.06 65.08
C CYS A 20 4.06 -1.04 65.46
N LYS A 21 4.97 -1.33 64.51
CA LYS A 21 6.27 -2.03 64.61
C LYS A 21 6.29 -3.56 64.48
N SER A 22 6.84 -4.02 63.37
CA SER A 22 8.21 -4.60 63.32
C SER A 22 8.63 -4.86 61.87
N LYS A 23 9.88 -4.51 61.52
CA LYS A 23 10.55 -4.96 60.29
C LYS A 23 11.15 -6.34 60.52
N PRO A 24 11.28 -7.13 59.45
CA PRO A 24 12.62 -7.58 59.07
C PRO A 24 12.92 -7.32 57.59
N ASP A 25 14.22 -7.17 57.37
CA ASP A 25 14.94 -6.99 56.11
C ASP A 25 15.11 -8.35 55.41
N GLN A 26 14.97 -8.42 54.08
CA GLN A 26 15.93 -9.04 53.14
C GLN A 26 15.39 -9.31 51.73
N SER A 27 16.30 -9.12 50.77
CA SER A 27 16.33 -9.55 49.36
C SER A 27 15.42 -8.83 48.35
N LYS A 28 15.97 -7.79 47.72
CA LYS A 28 15.59 -7.38 46.37
C LYS A 28 16.30 -8.30 45.38
N GLU A 29 15.56 -9.20 44.74
CA GLU A 29 15.96 -9.77 43.46
C GLU A 29 15.87 -8.67 42.39
N SER A 30 17.00 -8.43 41.73
CA SER A 30 17.12 -7.52 40.60
C SER A 30 16.39 -8.11 39.40
N VAL A 31 15.20 -7.58 39.12
CA VAL A 31 14.52 -7.76 37.83
C VAL A 31 15.44 -7.25 36.73
N GLY A 32 15.77 -8.15 35.80
CA GLY A 32 16.62 -7.88 34.66
C GLY A 32 16.15 -6.65 33.91
N THR A 33 17.09 -5.73 33.73
CA THR A 33 16.94 -4.51 32.96
C THR A 33 16.49 -4.86 31.54
N SER A 34 15.30 -4.38 31.21
CA SER A 34 14.79 -4.23 29.85
C SER A 34 15.91 -3.69 28.95
N LYS A 35 16.30 -4.46 27.94
CA LYS A 35 17.19 -3.99 26.88
C LYS A 35 16.50 -2.82 26.21
N THR A 36 17.03 -1.65 26.47
CA THR A 36 16.69 -0.40 25.80
C THR A 36 16.84 -0.63 24.30
N ILE A 37 15.80 -0.35 23.53
CA ILE A 37 15.85 -0.32 22.06
C ILE A 37 16.82 0.80 21.72
N GLU A 38 18.07 0.45 21.40
CA GLU A 38 18.97 1.41 20.78
C GLU A 38 18.37 1.75 19.42
N HIS A 39 17.89 2.98 19.28
CA HIS A 39 17.68 3.60 17.98
C HIS A 39 19.00 3.52 17.21
N VAL A 40 19.11 2.53 16.33
CA VAL A 40 20.28 2.36 15.46
C VAL A 40 20.40 3.64 14.65
N LYS A 41 21.49 4.40 14.87
CA LYS A 41 21.81 5.57 14.04
C LYS A 41 21.75 5.15 12.57
N PRO A 42 21.13 5.94 11.68
CA PRO A 42 21.01 5.56 10.29
C PRO A 42 22.39 5.22 9.73
N SER A 43 22.54 3.98 9.27
CA SER A 43 23.80 3.48 8.74
C SER A 43 24.17 4.32 7.51
N LYS A 44 25.46 4.68 7.38
CA LYS A 44 25.95 5.37 6.18
C LYS A 44 25.74 4.44 4.97
N ALA A 45 25.36 5.01 3.83
CA ALA A 45 25.23 4.25 2.59
C ALA A 45 26.52 3.45 2.32
N PRO A 46 26.41 2.14 1.99
CA PRO A 46 27.56 1.27 1.80
C PRO A 46 28.30 1.57 0.48
N SER A 47 27.62 2.23 -0.47
CA SER A 47 28.13 2.62 -1.78
C SER A 47 27.44 3.91 -2.26
N GLU A 48 27.88 4.43 -3.41
CA GLU A 48 27.16 5.48 -4.12
C GLU A 48 25.79 4.97 -4.58
N ALA A 49 24.76 5.81 -4.45
CA ALA A 49 23.42 5.43 -4.85
C ALA A 49 23.34 5.28 -6.39
N PRO A 50 22.69 4.21 -6.90
CA PRO A 50 22.34 4.14 -8.31
C PRO A 50 21.57 5.41 -8.74
N LYS A 51 21.75 5.83 -9.99
CA LYS A 51 21.10 7.04 -10.52
C LYS A 51 19.58 6.97 -10.29
N GLY A 52 19.03 8.03 -9.69
CA GLY A 52 17.60 8.14 -9.39
C GLY A 52 17.15 7.42 -8.11
N MET A 53 18.07 6.87 -7.33
CA MET A 53 17.77 6.21 -6.06
C MET A 53 18.36 6.94 -4.86
N VAL A 54 17.82 6.66 -3.67
CA VAL A 54 18.33 7.12 -2.38
C VAL A 54 18.56 5.94 -1.44
N TRP A 55 19.51 6.09 -0.52
CA TRP A 55 19.79 5.11 0.53
C TRP A 55 18.74 5.18 1.63
N ILE A 56 18.12 4.04 1.92
CA ILE A 56 17.22 3.81 3.03
C ILE A 56 18.02 3.03 4.10
N PRO A 57 18.28 3.60 5.28
CA PRO A 57 19.30 3.09 6.22
C PRO A 57 18.97 1.76 6.92
N GLY A 58 17.76 1.23 6.73
CA GLY A 58 17.23 0.08 7.46
C GLY A 58 16.93 0.40 8.93
N GLY A 59 16.23 -0.50 9.61
CA GLY A 59 15.87 -0.36 11.01
C GLY A 59 14.64 -1.15 11.44
N GLU A 60 14.36 -1.12 12.74
CA GLU A 60 13.12 -1.65 13.30
C GLU A 60 12.00 -0.60 13.23
N PHE A 61 10.80 -1.04 12.86
CA PHE A 61 9.58 -0.23 12.91
C PHE A 61 8.35 -1.09 13.24
N ASN A 62 7.24 -0.44 13.59
CA ASN A 62 5.95 -1.11 13.67
C ASN A 62 5.25 -1.01 12.32
N GLN A 63 5.14 -2.13 11.62
CA GLN A 63 4.39 -2.23 10.37
C GLN A 63 2.89 -2.41 10.67
N GLY A 64 2.03 -1.72 9.91
CA GLY A 64 0.58 -1.75 10.05
C GLY A 64 -0.01 -0.48 10.69
N ALA A 65 -1.33 -0.46 10.81
CA ALA A 65 -2.07 0.73 11.21
C ALA A 65 -1.72 1.19 12.62
N VAL A 66 -1.53 2.50 12.78
CA VAL A 66 -1.32 3.15 14.07
C VAL A 66 -2.64 3.20 14.87
N PRO A 67 -2.61 3.22 16.22
CA PRO A 67 -3.82 3.14 17.03
C PRO A 67 -4.86 4.25 16.79
N ASN A 68 -4.40 5.44 16.39
CA ASN A 68 -5.24 6.61 16.07
C ASN A 68 -5.77 6.61 14.62
N ASP A 69 -5.45 5.60 13.81
CA ASP A 69 -6.01 5.44 12.47
C ASP A 69 -7.38 4.75 12.51
N ASN A 70 -8.40 5.58 12.63
CA ASN A 70 -9.80 5.15 12.62
C ASN A 70 -10.31 4.75 11.22
N MET A 71 -9.56 5.07 10.15
CA MET A 71 -9.89 4.67 8.78
C MET A 71 -9.29 3.32 8.40
N ALA A 72 -8.33 2.82 9.18
CA ALA A 72 -7.64 1.58 8.90
C ALA A 72 -8.55 0.35 8.93
N MET A 73 -8.50 -0.42 7.84
CA MET A 73 -9.24 -1.66 7.64
C MET A 73 -8.67 -2.80 8.50
N SER A 74 -9.44 -3.87 8.67
CA SER A 74 -9.07 -5.01 9.52
C SER A 74 -7.76 -5.68 9.09
N HIS A 75 -7.50 -5.78 7.78
CA HIS A 75 -6.29 -6.41 7.22
C HIS A 75 -5.03 -5.53 7.30
N GLU A 76 -5.15 -4.29 7.76
CA GLU A 76 -4.01 -3.41 8.10
C GLU A 76 -3.57 -3.58 9.57
N LYS A 77 -4.32 -4.36 10.35
CA LYS A 77 -4.14 -4.60 11.79
C LYS A 77 -3.86 -6.10 12.03
N PRO A 78 -3.26 -6.46 13.17
CA PRO A 78 -2.60 -5.58 14.14
C PRO A 78 -1.25 -5.05 13.62
N ALA A 79 -0.79 -3.93 14.19
CA ALA A 79 0.59 -3.50 14.00
C ALA A 79 1.55 -4.49 14.67
N HIS A 80 2.72 -4.70 14.07
CA HIS A 80 3.71 -5.68 14.54
C HIS A 80 5.14 -5.21 14.24
N LYS A 81 6.10 -5.72 15.02
CA LYS A 81 7.50 -5.33 14.90
C LYS A 81 8.17 -5.98 13.70
N VAL A 82 8.82 -5.16 12.89
CA VAL A 82 9.56 -5.57 11.69
C VAL A 82 10.92 -4.89 11.69
N TYR A 83 11.94 -5.62 11.28
CA TYR A 83 13.25 -5.08 10.95
C TYR A 83 13.48 -5.22 9.44
N VAL A 84 13.96 -4.16 8.81
CA VAL A 84 14.44 -4.19 7.41
C VAL A 84 15.90 -3.77 7.34
N ASP A 85 16.69 -4.48 6.55
CA ASP A 85 18.06 -4.10 6.20
C ASP A 85 18.06 -2.78 5.41
N GLY A 86 19.23 -2.14 5.29
CA GLY A 86 19.36 -0.99 4.41
C GLY A 86 19.35 -1.37 2.92
N PHE A 87 18.72 -0.53 2.10
CA PHE A 87 18.58 -0.73 0.66
C PHE A 87 18.51 0.61 -0.10
N PHE A 88 18.68 0.58 -1.41
CA PHE A 88 18.42 1.74 -2.27
C PHE A 88 17.00 1.67 -2.83
N MET A 89 16.31 2.80 -2.90
CA MET A 89 14.95 2.90 -3.46
C MET A 89 14.87 4.04 -4.46
N ASP A 90 14.13 3.86 -5.55
CA ASP A 90 13.80 4.94 -6.47
C ASP A 90 13.11 6.09 -5.76
N ILE A 91 13.54 7.32 -6.06
CA ILE A 91 12.97 8.52 -5.43
C ILE A 91 11.55 8.83 -5.91
N HIS A 92 11.10 8.23 -7.02
CA HIS A 92 9.78 8.42 -7.63
C HIS A 92 9.33 7.13 -8.35
N GLU A 93 8.08 7.03 -8.80
CA GLU A 93 7.60 5.89 -9.58
C GLU A 93 8.31 5.79 -10.94
N VAL A 94 8.37 4.59 -11.52
CA VAL A 94 8.92 4.41 -12.88
C VAL A 94 8.12 5.24 -13.88
N THR A 95 8.80 6.04 -14.69
CA THR A 95 8.14 6.94 -15.64
C THR A 95 7.85 6.27 -16.98
N ASN A 96 6.96 6.88 -17.77
CA ASN A 96 6.73 6.48 -19.16
C ASN A 96 8.01 6.47 -19.99
N ALA A 97 8.91 7.46 -19.85
CA ALA A 97 10.17 7.48 -20.58
C ALA A 97 11.13 6.36 -20.16
N GLN A 98 11.22 6.06 -18.86
CA GLN A 98 12.04 4.96 -18.37
C GLN A 98 11.52 3.61 -18.87
N PHE A 99 10.20 3.41 -18.83
CA PHE A 99 9.57 2.20 -19.32
C PHE A 99 9.67 2.07 -20.84
N ALA A 100 9.51 3.17 -21.60
CA ALA A 100 9.71 3.19 -23.04
C ALA A 100 11.10 2.73 -23.44
N LYS A 101 12.14 3.17 -22.71
CA LYS A 101 13.52 2.71 -22.92
C LYS A 101 13.65 1.19 -22.71
N PHE A 102 13.05 0.64 -21.65
CA PHE A 102 13.02 -0.80 -21.43
C PHE A 102 12.39 -1.54 -22.62
N ILE A 103 11.25 -1.05 -23.11
CA ILE A 103 10.56 -1.65 -24.26
C ILE A 103 11.39 -1.56 -25.53
N GLU A 104 12.03 -0.41 -25.79
CA GLU A 104 12.91 -0.21 -26.95
C GLU A 104 14.11 -1.16 -26.94
N GLU A 105 14.76 -1.34 -25.80
CA GLU A 105 15.97 -2.18 -25.68
C GLU A 105 15.67 -3.68 -25.68
N THR A 106 14.47 -4.09 -25.27
CA THR A 106 14.14 -5.51 -25.06
C THR A 106 13.11 -6.08 -26.03
N GLY A 107 12.33 -5.22 -26.69
CA GLY A 107 11.16 -5.63 -27.48
C GLY A 107 10.04 -6.26 -26.63
N TYR A 108 10.04 -6.04 -25.31
CA TYR A 108 9.05 -6.60 -24.41
C TYR A 108 7.63 -6.11 -24.76
N VAL A 109 6.65 -7.00 -24.68
CA VAL A 109 5.23 -6.72 -24.92
C VAL A 109 4.51 -6.90 -23.59
N THR A 110 3.80 -5.88 -23.10
CA THR A 110 3.18 -5.95 -21.77
C THR A 110 1.98 -6.89 -21.76
N MET A 111 1.57 -7.36 -20.59
CA MET A 111 0.41 -8.25 -20.47
C MET A 111 -0.87 -7.64 -21.05
N ALA A 112 -1.06 -6.32 -20.90
CA ALA A 112 -2.18 -5.59 -21.49
C ALA A 112 -2.17 -5.57 -23.03
N GLU A 113 -1.01 -5.81 -23.66
CA GLU A 113 -0.84 -5.87 -25.11
C GLU A 113 -0.93 -7.33 -25.67
N ARG A 114 -0.94 -8.35 -24.80
CA ARG A 114 -0.96 -9.79 -25.20
C ARG A 114 -2.38 -10.33 -25.36
N GLU A 115 -2.53 -11.33 -26.22
CA GLU A 115 -3.77 -12.10 -26.34
C GLU A 115 -4.11 -12.80 -25.02
N ILE A 116 -5.40 -12.86 -24.68
CA ILE A 116 -5.88 -13.47 -23.44
C ILE A 116 -6.07 -14.97 -23.66
N ASP A 117 -5.32 -15.78 -22.91
CA ASP A 117 -5.53 -17.22 -22.87
C ASP A 117 -6.69 -17.58 -21.92
N TRP A 118 -7.83 -17.95 -22.50
CA TRP A 118 -9.00 -18.41 -21.76
C TRP A 118 -8.71 -19.62 -20.87
N GLU A 119 -7.87 -20.56 -21.32
CA GLU A 119 -7.59 -21.79 -20.59
C GLU A 119 -6.77 -21.51 -19.31
N GLU A 120 -5.93 -20.48 -19.32
CA GLU A 120 -5.25 -20.00 -18.12
C GLU A 120 -6.17 -19.15 -17.23
N MET A 121 -6.92 -18.20 -17.82
CA MET A 121 -7.80 -17.31 -17.06
C MET A 121 -8.89 -18.07 -16.31
N LYS A 122 -9.52 -19.07 -16.93
CA LYS A 122 -10.63 -19.83 -16.31
C LYS A 122 -10.21 -20.61 -15.06
N LYS A 123 -8.92 -20.90 -14.88
CA LYS A 123 -8.39 -21.57 -13.67
C LYS A 123 -8.54 -20.71 -12.41
N GLN A 124 -8.72 -19.40 -12.57
CA GLN A 124 -8.87 -18.43 -11.48
C GLN A 124 -10.33 -18.02 -11.25
N LEU A 125 -11.26 -18.54 -12.06
CA LEU A 125 -12.68 -18.21 -12.01
C LEU A 125 -13.48 -19.33 -11.31
N PRO A 126 -14.66 -19.02 -10.76
CA PRO A 126 -15.57 -20.05 -10.26
C PRO A 126 -15.87 -21.13 -11.31
N GLU A 127 -16.05 -22.36 -10.85
CA GLU A 127 -16.41 -23.48 -11.72
C GLU A 127 -17.72 -23.20 -12.48
N GLY A 128 -17.75 -23.52 -13.77
CA GLY A 128 -18.91 -23.27 -14.64
C GLY A 128 -18.98 -21.86 -15.24
N THR A 129 -17.98 -21.00 -15.00
CA THR A 129 -17.91 -19.67 -15.66
C THR A 129 -17.81 -19.84 -17.18
N GLN A 130 -18.74 -19.21 -17.91
CA GLN A 130 -18.79 -19.30 -19.36
C GLN A 130 -17.72 -18.41 -20.01
N LYS A 131 -17.13 -18.91 -21.10
CA LYS A 131 -16.18 -18.13 -21.90
C LYS A 131 -16.89 -16.90 -22.50
N PRO A 132 -16.39 -15.67 -22.25
CA PRO A 132 -16.86 -14.48 -22.95
C PRO A 132 -16.64 -14.60 -24.47
N HIS A 133 -17.46 -13.93 -25.27
CA HIS A 133 -17.28 -13.94 -26.72
C HIS A 133 -15.91 -13.35 -27.12
N ASP A 134 -15.27 -13.89 -28.16
CA ASP A 134 -13.92 -13.46 -28.58
C ASP A 134 -13.85 -11.98 -29.00
N SER A 135 -14.99 -11.37 -29.31
CA SER A 135 -15.06 -9.92 -29.60
C SER A 135 -14.83 -9.03 -28.36
N ILE A 136 -14.93 -9.58 -27.15
CA ILE A 136 -14.68 -8.86 -25.90
C ILE A 136 -13.47 -9.43 -25.13
N LEU A 137 -13.10 -10.68 -25.40
CA LEU A 137 -11.90 -11.31 -24.86
C LEU A 137 -10.66 -10.90 -25.67
N GLN A 138 -10.31 -9.61 -25.61
CA GLN A 138 -9.22 -9.02 -26.39
C GLN A 138 -8.22 -8.27 -25.48
N PRO A 139 -6.96 -8.07 -25.94
CA PRO A 139 -5.96 -7.31 -25.22
C PRO A 139 -6.50 -5.95 -24.78
N GLY A 140 -6.19 -5.57 -23.55
CA GLY A 140 -6.73 -4.38 -22.94
C GLY A 140 -6.39 -4.31 -21.47
N SER A 141 -7.01 -3.36 -20.79
CA SER A 141 -6.77 -3.11 -19.38
C SER A 141 -7.94 -2.36 -18.75
N LEU A 142 -8.00 -2.35 -17.42
CA LEU A 142 -9.03 -1.64 -16.67
C LEU A 142 -8.81 -0.13 -16.72
N VAL A 143 -9.86 0.60 -17.12
CA VAL A 143 -9.90 2.06 -17.23
C VAL A 143 -11.03 2.59 -16.37
N PHE A 144 -10.80 3.73 -15.72
CA PHE A 144 -11.81 4.38 -14.89
C PHE A 144 -12.72 5.21 -15.76
N LYS A 145 -14.00 5.16 -15.41
CA LYS A 145 -15.06 5.94 -16.04
C LYS A 145 -15.93 6.58 -14.98
N LYS A 146 -15.96 7.91 -15.00
CA LYS A 146 -16.88 8.69 -14.18
C LYS A 146 -18.32 8.29 -14.44
N THR A 147 -19.10 8.17 -13.37
CA THR A 147 -20.55 7.99 -13.49
C THR A 147 -21.22 9.33 -13.75
N LYS A 148 -22.36 9.32 -14.45
CA LYS A 148 -23.11 10.54 -14.76
C LYS A 148 -23.87 11.11 -13.56
N SER A 149 -24.12 10.27 -12.56
CA SER A 149 -24.86 10.58 -11.34
C SER A 149 -24.32 9.75 -10.19
N SER A 150 -24.71 10.12 -8.97
CA SER A 150 -24.46 9.36 -7.75
C SER A 150 -24.82 7.89 -7.94
N VAL A 151 -23.95 7.02 -7.46
CA VAL A 151 -24.17 5.57 -7.47
C VAL A 151 -24.92 5.15 -6.19
N PRO A 152 -25.79 4.13 -6.26
CA PRO A 152 -26.51 3.63 -5.09
C PRO A 152 -25.60 3.00 -4.03
N ASN A 153 -24.39 2.57 -4.42
CA ASN A 153 -23.41 1.99 -3.51
C ASN A 153 -21.99 2.08 -4.09
N LEU A 154 -21.00 1.88 -3.21
CA LEU A 154 -19.58 1.88 -3.54
C LEU A 154 -18.92 0.49 -3.47
N TYR A 155 -19.68 -0.60 -3.32
CA TYR A 155 -19.11 -1.96 -3.32
C TYR A 155 -19.18 -2.64 -4.70
N ASP A 156 -20.07 -2.20 -5.58
CA ASP A 156 -20.12 -2.63 -6.97
C ASP A 156 -19.25 -1.72 -7.85
N TYR A 157 -18.00 -2.13 -8.02
CA TYR A 157 -17.00 -1.39 -8.76
C TYR A 157 -17.17 -1.45 -10.28
N SER A 158 -18.03 -2.34 -10.80
CA SER A 158 -18.36 -2.39 -12.24
C SER A 158 -19.05 -1.11 -12.75
N GLN A 159 -19.56 -0.30 -11.82
CA GLN A 159 -20.19 0.98 -12.13
C GLN A 159 -19.20 2.05 -12.63
N TRP A 160 -17.91 1.93 -12.30
CA TRP A 160 -16.87 2.90 -12.70
C TRP A 160 -15.58 2.27 -13.25
N TRP A 161 -15.45 0.95 -13.23
CA TRP A 161 -14.39 0.22 -13.94
C TRP A 161 -14.91 -0.43 -15.20
N GLU A 162 -14.27 -0.16 -16.33
CA GLU A 162 -14.54 -0.84 -17.59
C GLU A 162 -13.28 -1.51 -18.15
N TRP A 163 -13.44 -2.72 -18.69
CA TRP A 163 -12.41 -3.32 -19.53
C TRP A 163 -12.36 -2.58 -20.86
N LYS A 164 -11.22 -1.96 -21.16
CA LYS A 164 -11.03 -1.19 -22.39
C LYS A 164 -10.06 -1.92 -23.31
N ILE A 165 -10.60 -2.45 -24.41
CA ILE A 165 -9.81 -3.08 -25.47
C ILE A 165 -8.79 -2.07 -26.01
N GLY A 166 -7.54 -2.51 -26.12
CA GLY A 166 -6.41 -1.70 -26.57
C GLY A 166 -5.93 -0.63 -25.57
N ALA A 167 -6.46 -0.60 -24.34
CA ALA A 167 -5.83 0.18 -23.28
C ALA A 167 -4.54 -0.51 -22.81
N SER A 168 -3.46 0.25 -22.80
CA SER A 168 -2.12 -0.22 -22.41
C SER A 168 -1.27 0.95 -21.91
N TRP A 169 -0.01 0.70 -21.56
CA TRP A 169 0.90 1.75 -21.12
C TRP A 169 1.11 2.88 -22.15
N LYS A 170 1.04 2.55 -23.46
CA LYS A 170 1.11 3.54 -24.57
C LYS A 170 -0.20 4.28 -24.78
N HIS A 171 -1.31 3.62 -24.47
CA HIS A 171 -2.68 4.07 -24.74
C HIS A 171 -3.53 4.03 -23.45
N PRO A 172 -3.24 4.85 -22.42
CA PRO A 172 -3.77 4.62 -21.07
C PRO A 172 -5.28 4.83 -20.90
N ASN A 173 -5.95 5.43 -21.88
CA ASN A 173 -7.40 5.62 -21.87
C ASN A 173 -8.07 4.93 -23.07
N GLY A 174 -7.38 3.96 -23.68
CA GLY A 174 -7.83 3.23 -24.87
C GLY A 174 -7.15 3.70 -26.16
N PRO A 175 -7.48 3.08 -27.30
CA PRO A 175 -6.70 3.17 -28.55
C PRO A 175 -6.45 4.59 -29.08
N ASP A 176 -7.36 5.52 -28.79
CA ASP A 176 -7.27 6.91 -29.27
C ASP A 176 -6.44 7.82 -28.36
N SER A 177 -5.95 7.31 -27.22
CA SER A 177 -5.12 8.06 -26.27
C SER A 177 -3.63 7.84 -26.52
N ASN A 178 -2.75 8.72 -26.01
CA ASN A 178 -1.31 8.51 -26.05
C ASN A 178 -0.60 9.12 -24.82
N ILE A 179 0.72 8.91 -24.78
CA ILE A 179 1.62 9.43 -23.75
C ILE A 179 2.51 10.59 -24.23
N ASP A 180 2.18 11.22 -25.36
CA ASP A 180 2.96 12.36 -25.88
C ASP A 180 2.94 13.51 -24.85
N GLY A 181 4.11 14.04 -24.50
CA GLY A 181 4.24 15.08 -23.47
C GLY A 181 3.97 14.59 -22.05
N LYS A 182 3.94 13.27 -21.81
CA LYS A 182 3.77 12.63 -20.50
C LYS A 182 4.95 11.73 -20.13
N GLU A 183 6.14 12.05 -20.62
CA GLU A 183 7.38 11.30 -20.42
C GLU A 183 7.75 11.14 -18.93
N ASP A 184 7.38 12.14 -18.13
CA ASP A 184 7.58 12.25 -16.68
C ASP A 184 6.37 11.80 -15.85
N HIS A 185 5.32 11.23 -16.46
CA HIS A 185 4.23 10.65 -15.70
C HIS A 185 4.56 9.19 -15.32
N PRO A 186 4.03 8.68 -14.19
CA PRO A 186 4.20 7.28 -13.84
C PRO A 186 3.60 6.38 -14.91
N VAL A 187 4.33 5.33 -15.26
CA VAL A 187 3.83 4.29 -16.17
C VAL A 187 2.71 3.51 -15.48
N VAL A 188 1.65 3.18 -16.23
CA VAL A 188 0.47 2.45 -15.73
C VAL A 188 0.02 1.39 -16.73
N HIS A 189 -1.04 0.65 -16.42
CA HIS A 189 -1.42 -0.59 -17.11
C HIS A 189 -0.33 -1.65 -17.06
N ILE A 190 0.47 -1.60 -16.01
CA ILE A 190 1.58 -2.52 -15.76
C ILE A 190 1.06 -3.62 -14.86
N ALA A 191 1.06 -4.85 -15.37
CA ALA A 191 0.77 -6.01 -14.55
C ALA A 191 2.02 -6.44 -13.75
N PHE A 192 1.87 -7.37 -12.82
CA PHE A 192 2.96 -7.73 -11.92
C PHE A 192 4.19 -8.28 -12.66
N GLU A 193 3.97 -9.13 -13.67
CA GLU A 193 5.04 -9.67 -14.52
C GLU A 193 5.79 -8.58 -15.28
N ASP A 194 5.07 -7.55 -15.78
CA ASP A 194 5.66 -6.43 -16.51
C ASP A 194 6.62 -5.63 -15.61
N ALA A 195 6.20 -5.36 -14.37
CA ALA A 195 7.03 -4.68 -13.38
C ALA A 195 8.27 -5.52 -13.02
N GLN A 196 8.12 -6.85 -12.88
CA GLN A 196 9.25 -7.75 -12.62
C GLN A 196 10.23 -7.82 -13.80
N ALA A 197 9.73 -7.85 -15.04
CA ALA A 197 10.54 -7.84 -16.24
C ALA A 197 11.37 -6.56 -16.35
N TYR A 198 10.75 -5.40 -16.11
CA TYR A 198 11.46 -4.12 -16.03
C TYR A 198 12.53 -4.15 -14.94
N CYS A 199 12.17 -4.59 -13.72
CA CYS A 199 13.12 -4.66 -12.62
C CYS A 199 14.35 -5.50 -12.98
N LYS A 200 14.15 -6.66 -13.62
CA LYS A 200 15.23 -7.53 -14.05
C LYS A 200 16.13 -6.86 -15.09
N TRP A 201 15.57 -6.18 -16.08
CA TRP A 201 16.32 -5.42 -17.08
C TRP A 201 17.15 -4.30 -16.43
N ALA A 202 16.58 -3.61 -15.45
CA ALA A 202 17.24 -2.51 -14.75
C ALA A 202 18.31 -2.96 -13.73
N GLY A 203 18.45 -4.27 -13.46
CA GLY A 203 19.31 -4.78 -12.37
C GLY A 203 18.75 -4.50 -10.97
N ARG A 204 17.42 -4.52 -10.85
CA ARG A 204 16.67 -4.10 -9.66
C ARG A 204 15.60 -5.15 -9.30
N ARG A 205 14.78 -4.85 -8.29
CA ARG A 205 13.63 -5.67 -7.88
C ARG A 205 12.49 -4.77 -7.39
N LEU A 206 11.29 -5.34 -7.26
CA LEU A 206 10.21 -4.71 -6.51
C LEU A 206 10.55 -4.65 -5.01
N PRO A 207 10.11 -3.62 -4.29
CA PRO A 207 10.20 -3.59 -2.83
C PRO A 207 9.34 -4.69 -2.22
N THR A 208 9.72 -5.17 -1.04
CA THR A 208 8.75 -5.89 -0.20
C THR A 208 7.71 -4.92 0.37
N GLU A 209 6.57 -5.45 0.82
CA GLU A 209 5.56 -4.62 1.50
C GLU A 209 6.17 -3.87 2.71
N ALA A 210 7.03 -4.55 3.47
CA ALA A 210 7.70 -3.98 4.63
C ALA A 210 8.74 -2.92 4.25
N GLU A 211 9.54 -3.15 3.20
CA GLU A 211 10.49 -2.15 2.69
C GLU A 211 9.76 -0.89 2.22
N TRP A 212 8.66 -1.06 1.48
CA TRP A 212 7.84 0.07 1.01
C TRP A 212 7.27 0.87 2.17
N GLU A 213 6.66 0.21 3.16
CA GLU A 213 6.05 0.91 4.29
C GLU A 213 7.10 1.58 5.20
N PHE A 214 8.25 0.93 5.44
CA PHE A 214 9.36 1.53 6.17
C PHE A 214 9.85 2.80 5.48
N ALA A 215 10.02 2.73 4.15
CA ALA A 215 10.45 3.85 3.33
C ALA A 215 9.41 4.99 3.32
N ALA A 216 8.12 4.68 3.25
CA ALA A 216 7.03 5.65 3.30
C ALA A 216 6.96 6.37 4.66
N ARG A 217 7.13 5.63 5.77
CA ARG A 217 7.13 6.18 7.14
C ARG A 217 8.28 7.16 7.36
N ALA A 218 9.44 6.90 6.77
CA ALA A 218 10.64 7.73 6.91
C ALA A 218 10.89 8.19 8.36
N GLN A 219 11.03 7.22 9.27
CA GLN A 219 11.24 7.39 10.72
C GLN A 219 10.01 7.82 11.55
N LYS A 220 8.87 8.14 10.94
CA LYS A 220 7.63 8.43 11.68
C LYS A 220 7.04 7.16 12.29
N THR A 221 6.74 7.21 13.58
CA THR A 221 6.29 6.04 14.36
C THR A 221 4.79 5.99 14.63
N ASP A 222 4.11 7.13 14.56
CA ASP A 222 2.73 7.33 15.05
C ASP A 222 1.86 8.17 14.11
N SER A 223 2.24 8.29 12.83
CA SER A 223 1.50 9.07 11.83
C SER A 223 0.71 8.20 10.86
N LYS A 224 -0.47 8.68 10.46
CA LYS A 224 -1.33 8.09 9.41
C LYS A 224 -0.79 8.33 7.99
N PHE A 225 -0.25 9.52 7.74
CA PHE A 225 0.29 9.96 6.45
C PHE A 225 1.79 10.23 6.57
N PHE A 226 2.50 10.26 5.43
CA PHE A 226 3.95 10.54 5.45
C PHE A 226 4.27 11.97 5.90
N TRP A 227 3.29 12.89 5.80
CA TRP A 227 3.38 14.28 6.27
C TRP A 227 2.88 14.49 7.71
N GLY A 228 2.32 13.47 8.35
CA GLY A 228 1.73 13.57 9.69
C GLY A 228 0.30 13.06 9.75
N ASP A 229 -0.53 13.69 10.59
CA ASP A 229 -1.91 13.24 10.86
C ASP A 229 -3.01 14.19 10.36
N ASP A 230 -2.62 15.33 9.80
CA ASP A 230 -3.52 16.35 9.32
C ASP A 230 -4.05 16.01 7.91
N ILE A 231 -5.35 15.72 7.83
CA ILE A 231 -6.02 15.38 6.57
C ILE A 231 -6.26 16.61 5.70
N ASP A 232 -6.30 17.81 6.28
CA ASP A 232 -6.55 19.05 5.53
C ASP A 232 -5.36 19.40 4.62
N GLN A 233 -4.22 18.73 4.83
CA GLN A 233 -3.02 18.85 4.01
C GLN A 233 -2.99 17.89 2.80
N LEU A 234 -4.01 17.03 2.63
CA LEU A 234 -4.06 16.01 1.58
C LEU A 234 -3.76 16.57 0.18
N SER A 235 -4.52 17.58 -0.26
CA SER A 235 -4.40 18.18 -1.60
C SER A 235 -3.05 18.87 -1.87
N SER A 236 -2.30 19.17 -0.80
CA SER A 236 -0.95 19.74 -0.90
C SER A 236 0.19 18.70 -0.83
N HIS A 237 -0.14 17.43 -0.56
CA HIS A 237 0.85 16.36 -0.34
C HIS A 237 0.64 15.10 -1.18
N ALA A 238 -0.51 14.92 -1.81
CA ALA A 238 -0.80 13.76 -2.63
C ALA A 238 -1.79 14.11 -3.74
N ASN A 239 -1.62 13.47 -4.89
CA ASN A 239 -2.64 13.43 -5.94
C ASN A 239 -3.69 12.36 -5.57
N SER A 240 -4.92 12.77 -5.33
CA SER A 240 -6.01 11.93 -4.84
C SER A 240 -7.36 12.37 -5.44
N TRP A 241 -8.48 11.93 -4.85
CA TRP A 241 -9.80 12.35 -5.27
C TRP A 241 -10.52 13.12 -4.16
N GLU A 242 -10.70 14.42 -4.36
CA GLU A 242 -11.64 15.23 -3.58
C GLU A 242 -12.92 15.54 -4.36
N GLY A 243 -14.07 15.33 -3.72
CA GLY A 243 -15.38 15.52 -4.31
C GLY A 243 -16.27 14.30 -4.12
N GLU A 244 -17.28 14.16 -4.96
CA GLU A 244 -18.17 13.01 -4.92
C GLU A 244 -17.63 11.91 -5.83
N PHE A 245 -16.92 10.93 -5.26
CA PHE A 245 -16.51 9.74 -6.01
C PHE A 245 -17.73 8.86 -6.36
N PRO A 246 -17.83 8.28 -7.57
CA PRO A 246 -16.99 8.43 -8.76
C PRO A 246 -17.55 9.47 -9.77
N VAL A 247 -18.33 10.44 -9.32
CA VAL A 247 -19.09 11.38 -10.16
C VAL A 247 -18.25 12.60 -10.54
N LYS A 248 -17.73 13.30 -9.53
CA LYS A 248 -17.07 14.59 -9.68
C LYS A 248 -15.80 14.66 -8.84
N ASN A 249 -14.66 14.78 -9.53
CA ASN A 249 -13.42 15.24 -8.94
C ASN A 249 -13.41 16.78 -8.96
N THR A 250 -13.07 17.39 -7.83
CA THR A 250 -12.94 18.85 -7.67
C THR A 250 -11.54 19.36 -8.01
N MET A 251 -10.57 18.45 -8.19
CA MET A 251 -9.18 18.74 -8.53
C MET A 251 -8.53 19.73 -7.56
N GLN A 252 -8.80 19.58 -6.26
CA GLN A 252 -8.22 20.48 -5.25
C GLN A 252 -6.70 20.37 -5.20
N ASP A 253 -6.18 19.19 -5.53
CA ASP A 253 -4.76 18.87 -5.64
C ASP A 253 -4.12 19.32 -6.98
N GLY A 254 -4.92 19.85 -7.92
CA GLY A 254 -4.48 20.33 -9.22
C GLY A 254 -4.64 19.33 -10.38
N PHE A 255 -5.02 18.07 -10.14
CA PHE A 255 -5.05 17.03 -11.18
C PHE A 255 -6.38 16.27 -11.22
N GLU A 256 -6.87 16.00 -12.44
CA GLU A 256 -8.06 15.16 -12.64
C GLU A 256 -7.69 13.67 -12.68
N ARG A 257 -6.46 13.38 -13.10
CA ARG A 257 -5.90 12.04 -13.27
C ARG A 257 -4.48 12.02 -12.67
N ARG A 258 -3.60 11.17 -13.19
CA ARG A 258 -2.17 11.14 -12.84
C ARG A 258 -1.53 12.52 -12.97
N ALA A 259 -0.62 12.80 -12.05
CA ALA A 259 0.26 13.95 -12.06
C ALA A 259 1.64 13.51 -12.61
N PRO A 260 2.47 14.45 -13.10
CA PRO A 260 3.90 14.21 -13.24
C PRO A 260 4.48 13.69 -11.93
N ILE A 261 5.51 12.84 -12.01
CA ILE A 261 6.27 12.46 -10.82
C ILE A 261 6.82 13.70 -10.10
N MET A 262 7.04 13.57 -8.80
CA MET A 262 7.61 14.61 -7.94
C MET A 262 6.81 15.91 -7.91
N SER A 263 5.50 15.83 -8.15
CA SER A 263 4.59 17.00 -8.10
C SER A 263 4.36 17.50 -6.67
N TYR A 264 4.48 16.62 -5.67
CA TYR A 264 4.23 16.91 -4.26
C TYR A 264 5.52 16.83 -3.42
N PRO A 265 5.53 17.30 -2.16
CA PRO A 265 6.70 17.22 -1.31
C PRO A 265 7.21 15.79 -1.08
N LYS A 266 8.53 15.64 -1.01
CA LYS A 266 9.18 14.39 -0.60
C LYS A 266 9.09 14.15 0.90
N ASN A 267 9.15 12.89 1.33
CA ASN A 267 9.27 12.53 2.74
C ASN A 267 10.70 12.71 3.29
N ASP A 268 10.93 12.36 4.56
CA ASP A 268 12.22 12.59 5.24
C ASP A 268 13.38 11.72 4.70
N PHE A 269 13.08 10.67 3.93
CA PHE A 269 14.07 9.89 3.18
C PHE A 269 14.32 10.42 1.76
N GLY A 270 13.59 11.45 1.34
CA GLY A 270 13.73 12.06 0.03
C GLY A 270 12.93 11.36 -1.07
N LEU A 271 11.91 10.57 -0.69
CA LEU A 271 11.03 9.87 -1.62
C LEU A 271 9.79 10.72 -1.91
N TYR A 272 9.46 10.84 -3.18
CA TYR A 272 8.28 11.52 -3.70
C TYR A 272 7.12 10.53 -3.90
N ASP A 273 5.90 11.08 -3.90
CA ASP A 273 4.67 10.39 -4.28
C ASP A 273 4.44 9.07 -3.52
N MET A 274 4.87 9.00 -2.25
CA MET A 274 4.61 7.84 -1.39
C MET A 274 3.14 7.72 -0.99
N ALA A 275 2.30 8.68 -1.37
CA ALA A 275 0.86 8.69 -1.17
C ALA A 275 0.17 9.29 -2.40
N GLY A 276 -0.85 8.59 -2.90
CA GLY A 276 -1.61 9.02 -4.07
C GLY A 276 -0.87 8.76 -5.39
N ASN A 277 -1.22 9.56 -6.41
CA ASN A 277 -0.77 9.42 -7.79
C ASN A 277 -1.08 8.05 -8.40
N VAL A 278 -0.21 7.05 -8.27
CA VAL A 278 -0.52 5.67 -8.67
C VAL A 278 -0.25 4.69 -7.55
N TRP A 279 -1.04 3.62 -7.51
CA TRP A 279 -0.71 2.47 -6.70
C TRP A 279 0.62 1.88 -7.15
N GLU A 280 1.31 1.23 -6.23
CA GLU A 280 2.61 0.64 -6.51
C GLU A 280 2.67 -0.84 -6.16
N TRP A 281 3.13 -1.63 -7.12
CA TRP A 281 3.42 -3.05 -6.89
C TRP A 281 4.48 -3.28 -5.83
N THR A 282 4.24 -4.27 -4.98
CA THR A 282 5.26 -4.84 -4.07
C THR A 282 5.40 -6.34 -4.35
N SER A 283 6.49 -6.96 -3.90
CA SER A 283 6.79 -8.37 -4.18
C SER A 283 5.85 -9.39 -3.50
N ASP A 284 5.06 -8.95 -2.53
CA ASP A 284 4.46 -9.81 -1.51
C ASP A 284 3.12 -10.38 -1.98
N TRP A 285 2.84 -11.63 -1.60
CA TRP A 285 1.49 -12.19 -1.73
C TRP A 285 0.55 -11.52 -0.72
N TYR A 286 -0.63 -11.11 -1.19
CA TYR A 286 -1.63 -10.53 -0.30
C TYR A 286 -2.32 -11.61 0.51
N ASN A 287 -2.21 -11.49 1.83
CA ASN A 287 -2.81 -12.42 2.76
C ASN A 287 -3.36 -11.65 3.97
N THR A 288 -4.68 -11.69 4.15
CA THR A 288 -5.38 -10.94 5.21
C THR A 288 -5.04 -11.43 6.62
N ASN A 289 -4.50 -12.64 6.76
CA ASN A 289 -4.09 -13.21 8.05
C ASN A 289 -2.60 -12.96 8.37
N TYR A 290 -1.82 -12.38 7.45
CA TYR A 290 -0.36 -12.32 7.58
C TYR A 290 0.09 -11.45 8.75
N TYR A 291 -0.50 -10.27 8.92
CA TYR A 291 -0.16 -9.37 10.03
C TYR A 291 -0.49 -9.99 11.38
N GLN A 292 -1.65 -10.65 11.49
CA GLN A 292 -2.03 -11.38 12.71
C GLN A 292 -1.04 -12.52 13.01
N LYS A 293 -0.60 -13.27 11.99
CA LYS A 293 0.41 -14.33 12.13
C LYS A 293 1.74 -13.77 12.67
N LEU A 294 2.23 -12.67 12.09
CA LEU A 294 3.48 -12.05 12.55
C LEU A 294 3.35 -11.51 13.98
N ALA A 295 2.25 -10.83 14.30
CA ALA A 295 2.00 -10.32 15.64
C ALA A 295 1.91 -11.43 16.70
N SER A 296 1.25 -12.55 16.38
CA SER A 296 1.10 -13.68 17.31
C SER A 296 2.40 -14.42 17.59
N ASN A 297 3.40 -14.34 16.71
CA ASN A 297 4.73 -14.89 16.99
C ASN A 297 5.46 -14.11 18.10
N GLY A 298 5.14 -12.83 18.31
CA GLY A 298 5.72 -11.99 19.36
C GLY A 298 7.18 -11.57 19.15
N GLU A 299 7.78 -11.98 18.04
CA GLU A 299 9.17 -11.66 17.66
C GLU A 299 9.24 -10.56 16.59
N VAL A 300 10.39 -9.90 16.48
CA VAL A 300 10.65 -8.95 15.39
C VAL A 300 10.84 -9.71 14.09
N ALA A 301 9.94 -9.53 13.12
CA ALA A 301 10.08 -10.15 11.81
C ALA A 301 11.27 -9.56 11.05
N GLN A 302 12.26 -10.40 10.73
CA GLN A 302 13.49 -9.97 10.05
C GLN A 302 13.31 -10.03 8.53
N ASN A 303 13.41 -8.89 7.86
CA ASN A 303 13.32 -8.76 6.40
C ASN A 303 12.18 -9.56 5.76
N PRO A 304 10.92 -9.44 6.26
CA PRO A 304 9.82 -10.27 5.80
C PRO A 304 9.60 -10.12 4.28
N LYS A 305 9.33 -11.25 3.63
CA LYS A 305 9.08 -11.35 2.17
C LYS A 305 7.61 -11.66 1.85
N GLY A 306 6.72 -11.36 2.79
CA GLY A 306 5.29 -11.61 2.66
C GLY A 306 4.87 -13.03 3.03
N ALA A 307 3.58 -13.31 2.81
CA ALA A 307 3.03 -14.64 3.03
C ALA A 307 3.51 -15.63 1.97
N ALA A 308 3.58 -16.92 2.34
CA ALA A 308 3.94 -17.99 1.38
C ALA A 308 2.88 -18.17 0.28
N SER A 309 1.64 -17.78 0.53
CA SER A 309 0.53 -17.86 -0.42
C SER A 309 -0.46 -16.72 -0.20
N ALA A 310 -1.17 -16.34 -1.27
CA ALA A 310 -2.27 -15.40 -1.20
C ALA A 310 -3.45 -15.98 -0.39
N PHE A 311 -4.20 -15.10 0.28
CA PHE A 311 -5.45 -15.45 0.95
C PHE A 311 -6.31 -14.19 1.15
N ASN A 312 -7.51 -14.21 0.60
CA ASN A 312 -8.54 -13.18 0.79
C ASN A 312 -9.90 -13.87 0.95
N SER A 313 -10.54 -13.75 2.12
CA SER A 313 -11.84 -14.38 2.38
C SER A 313 -12.95 -13.86 1.45
N ASN A 314 -12.82 -12.64 0.96
CA ASN A 314 -13.79 -12.03 0.05
C ASN A 314 -13.59 -12.48 -1.41
N ASN A 315 -12.41 -13.02 -1.73
CA ASN A 315 -12.07 -13.52 -3.06
C ASN A 315 -11.19 -14.79 -2.96
N PRO A 316 -11.76 -15.93 -2.54
CA PRO A 316 -10.98 -17.11 -2.16
C PRO A 316 -10.27 -17.80 -3.33
N TYR A 317 -10.64 -17.50 -4.57
CA TYR A 317 -10.03 -18.08 -5.77
C TYR A 317 -8.91 -17.22 -6.36
N ALA A 318 -8.89 -15.92 -6.07
CA ALA A 318 -7.89 -15.01 -6.61
C ALA A 318 -6.56 -15.13 -5.86
N LYS A 319 -5.46 -15.08 -6.64
CA LYS A 319 -4.10 -15.06 -6.11
C LYS A 319 -3.54 -13.65 -6.24
N GLU A 320 -3.83 -12.80 -5.26
CA GLU A 320 -3.57 -11.37 -5.36
C GLU A 320 -2.18 -11.00 -4.78
N ARG A 321 -1.56 -9.97 -5.36
CA ARG A 321 -0.32 -9.35 -4.89
C ARG A 321 -0.62 -8.04 -4.17
N VAL A 322 0.22 -7.68 -3.20
CA VAL A 322 0.06 -6.46 -2.41
C VAL A 322 0.41 -5.23 -3.27
N ILE A 323 -0.46 -4.22 -3.22
CA ILE A 323 -0.21 -2.87 -3.72
C ILE A 323 -0.28 -1.85 -2.59
N LYS A 324 0.53 -0.79 -2.67
CA LYS A 324 0.67 0.26 -1.63
C LYS A 324 0.55 1.67 -2.23
N GLY A 325 0.29 2.66 -1.38
CA GLY A 325 0.35 4.09 -1.74
C GLY A 325 -0.99 4.76 -2.07
N GLY A 326 -2.00 4.02 -2.54
CA GLY A 326 -3.20 4.65 -3.08
C GLY A 326 -2.95 5.24 -4.46
N SER A 327 -3.90 6.00 -5.00
CA SER A 327 -3.78 6.63 -6.33
C SER A 327 -4.60 7.92 -6.41
N PHE A 328 -4.57 8.58 -7.56
CA PHE A 328 -5.42 9.74 -7.89
C PHE A 328 -6.94 9.43 -7.83
N LEU A 329 -7.35 8.16 -7.70
CA LEU A 329 -8.75 7.77 -7.50
C LEU A 329 -9.13 7.53 -6.03
N CYS A 330 -8.16 7.59 -5.11
CA CYS A 330 -8.41 7.37 -3.69
C CYS A 330 -9.14 8.56 -3.07
N SER A 331 -10.30 8.31 -2.46
CA SER A 331 -11.10 9.31 -1.76
C SER A 331 -11.33 8.91 -0.30
N ALA A 332 -11.57 9.89 0.57
CA ALA A 332 -11.94 9.62 1.96
C ALA A 332 -13.26 8.83 2.09
N SER A 333 -14.18 8.94 1.13
CA SER A 333 -15.50 8.32 1.15
C SER A 333 -15.52 6.85 0.69
N TYR A 334 -14.52 6.43 -0.08
CA TYR A 334 -14.47 5.09 -0.67
C TYR A 334 -13.22 4.31 -0.26
N CYS A 335 -12.04 4.87 -0.52
CA CYS A 335 -10.77 4.19 -0.37
C CYS A 335 -9.68 5.19 0.01
N ALA A 336 -9.54 5.45 1.32
CA ALA A 336 -8.52 6.37 1.87
C ALA A 336 -7.13 5.72 1.92
N SER A 337 -6.64 5.20 0.80
CA SER A 337 -5.41 4.40 0.76
C SER A 337 -4.12 5.19 0.54
N TYR A 338 -4.20 6.52 0.51
CA TYR A 338 -3.06 7.44 0.64
C TYR A 338 -2.44 7.43 2.07
N ARG A 339 -2.98 6.63 2.99
CA ARG A 339 -2.39 6.36 4.32
C ARG A 339 -1.22 5.40 4.21
N ILE A 340 -0.19 5.59 5.03
CA ILE A 340 1.04 4.80 4.99
C ILE A 340 0.76 3.29 5.22
N SER A 341 -0.11 2.96 6.17
CA SER A 341 -0.42 1.57 6.52
C SER A 341 -1.39 0.91 5.54
N ALA A 342 -2.07 1.69 4.70
CA ALA A 342 -3.03 1.14 3.76
C ALA A 342 -2.35 0.13 2.84
N ARG A 343 -3.05 -0.96 2.59
CA ARG A 343 -2.59 -2.06 1.75
C ARG A 343 -3.81 -2.60 1.05
N MET A 344 -3.74 -2.72 -0.26
CA MET A 344 -4.77 -3.37 -1.05
C MET A 344 -4.13 -4.48 -1.86
N ALA A 345 -4.94 -5.15 -2.67
CA ALA A 345 -4.47 -6.23 -3.49
C ALA A 345 -5.12 -6.18 -4.86
N THR A 346 -4.42 -6.73 -5.83
CA THR A 346 -5.05 -7.06 -7.10
C THR A 346 -4.40 -8.27 -7.76
N SER A 347 -5.08 -8.80 -8.77
CA SER A 347 -4.59 -9.94 -9.55
C SER A 347 -3.29 -9.57 -10.27
N PRO A 348 -2.26 -10.43 -10.24
CA PRO A 348 -0.97 -10.16 -10.89
C PRO A 348 -1.07 -10.11 -12.41
N ASP A 349 -2.16 -10.61 -12.99
CA ASP A 349 -2.39 -10.69 -14.43
C ASP A 349 -3.07 -9.45 -15.03
N SER A 350 -3.37 -8.44 -14.21
CA SER A 350 -4.19 -7.29 -14.63
C SER A 350 -3.43 -5.97 -14.47
N GLY A 351 -3.36 -5.19 -15.55
CA GLY A 351 -2.99 -3.77 -15.50
C GLY A 351 -4.19 -2.88 -15.17
N MET A 352 -3.95 -1.68 -14.63
CA MET A 352 -4.98 -0.64 -14.38
C MET A 352 -4.42 0.75 -14.65
N GLU A 353 -5.27 1.72 -15.02
CA GLU A 353 -4.84 3.11 -15.31
C GLU A 353 -4.27 3.88 -14.11
N HIS A 354 -4.38 3.31 -12.92
CA HIS A 354 -3.91 3.91 -11.67
C HIS A 354 -2.85 3.07 -10.95
N LEU A 355 -2.29 2.04 -11.60
CA LEU A 355 -1.33 1.12 -10.99
C LEU A 355 -0.01 1.10 -11.78
N GLY A 356 1.05 1.53 -11.11
CA GLY A 356 2.43 1.51 -11.56
C GLY A 356 3.32 0.80 -10.54
N PHE A 357 4.57 1.25 -10.42
CA PHE A 357 5.54 0.69 -9.48
C PHE A 357 6.77 1.59 -9.33
N ARG A 358 7.53 1.39 -8.24
CA ARG A 358 8.90 1.86 -8.08
C ARG A 358 9.81 0.68 -7.77
N THR A 359 11.13 0.86 -7.90
CA THR A 359 12.07 -0.25 -7.72
C THR A 359 13.02 -0.02 -6.56
N VAL A 360 13.65 -1.11 -6.11
CA VAL A 360 14.72 -1.10 -5.10
C VAL A 360 15.92 -1.88 -5.60
N HIS A 361 17.07 -1.59 -5.01
CA HIS A 361 18.33 -2.29 -5.22
C HIS A 361 18.95 -2.62 -3.87
N SER A 362 19.26 -3.89 -3.63
CA SER A 362 19.85 -4.31 -2.35
C SER A 362 21.34 -3.92 -2.32
N ALA A 363 21.82 -3.43 -1.19
CA ALA A 363 23.23 -3.02 -1.01
C ALA A 363 24.27 -4.12 -1.32
N ASN A 364 23.88 -5.39 -1.20
CA ASN A 364 24.75 -6.56 -1.35
C ASN A 364 24.51 -7.32 -2.67
N MET A 365 23.80 -6.74 -3.64
CA MET A 365 23.72 -7.35 -4.97
C MET A 365 25.02 -7.05 -5.74
N PRO A 366 25.67 -8.07 -6.33
CA PRO A 366 26.92 -7.89 -7.08
C PRO A 366 26.75 -7.06 -8.35
#